data_AF-A0A7S1A525-F1
#
_entry.id   AF-A0A7S1A525-F1
#
_cell.length_a   1.000
_cell.length_b   1.000
_cell.length_c   1.000
_cell.angle_alpha   90.00
_cell.angle_beta   90.00
_cell.angle_gamma   90.00
#
_symmetry.space_group_name_H-M   'P 1'
#
loop_
_entity.id
_entity.type
_entity.pdbx_description
1 polymer ?
#
loop_
_entity_poly.entity_id
_entity_poly.type
_entity_poly.pdbx_seq_one_letter_code
_entity_poly.pdbx_strand_id
1 'polypeptide(L)'
;CNTLSNLAYYRILPDMCANRAQLRMDDAQAAAIIQGFAMLGLGSTFLHSSRTELGHEFDTTPIVIIAYNFQQLMTGSLTPVGNATKSVLFDLSDSARPYTATQLSEQLYTIPLEHPLHTWTDVLNAMDAPGYYTIFAAIVTNALTLIAPDAINDQLLPKLMSAFGLSDGDKQFLLDKYLPAIRGSLAQVGVSLSAKAALVPKMAGTLLKIVYAFVWQEKVFKYGAQYNSVWNSIGAHLIPTVNSLCNMLTGFSHPDATIQQSSDVYPGESSCNSKATAPHAKWHEQSANGLMDLGYLADAFRAALDDAQAQESLPSSTTLGETQVSDVIFSTSVIDDWQADTKAE
;
A
#
# COMPACT_ATOMS: atom_id res chain seq x y z
N CYS A 1 -20.96 -12.89 5.39
CA CYS A 1 -19.53 -13.04 5.10
C CYS A 1 -18.91 -11.69 4.84
N ASN A 2 -19.10 -11.08 3.66
CA ASN A 2 -18.46 -9.81 3.31
C ASN A 2 -18.70 -8.67 4.33
N THR A 3 -19.88 -8.58 4.94
CA THR A 3 -20.13 -7.63 6.04
C THR A 3 -19.23 -7.86 7.26
N LEU A 4 -19.17 -9.11 7.76
CA LEU A 4 -18.48 -9.42 9.02
C LEU A 4 -16.96 -9.52 8.84
N SER A 5 -16.49 -9.92 7.66
CA SER A 5 -15.05 -10.04 7.39
C SER A 5 -14.32 -8.70 7.44
N ASN A 6 -15.03 -7.58 7.37
CA ASN A 6 -14.47 -6.24 7.58
C ASN A 6 -13.99 -5.96 9.00
N LEU A 7 -14.35 -6.79 9.98
CA LEU A 7 -13.75 -6.72 11.31
C LEU A 7 -12.24 -7.00 11.28
N ALA A 8 -11.72 -7.62 10.22
CA ALA A 8 -10.28 -7.75 10.01
C ALA A 8 -9.55 -6.39 10.04
N TYR A 9 -10.14 -5.34 9.46
CA TYR A 9 -9.56 -4.00 9.47
C TYR A 9 -9.52 -3.35 10.85
N TYR A 10 -10.43 -3.73 11.76
CA TYR A 10 -10.35 -3.32 13.17
C TYR A 10 -9.36 -4.18 13.96
N ARG A 11 -9.31 -5.48 13.66
CA ARG A 11 -8.42 -6.42 14.34
C ARG A 11 -6.94 -6.18 14.08
N ILE A 12 -6.58 -5.60 12.93
CA ILE A 12 -5.19 -5.27 12.63
C ILE A 12 -4.71 -3.98 13.34
N LEU A 13 -5.62 -3.12 13.82
CA LEU A 13 -5.25 -1.84 14.43
C LEU A 13 -4.27 -1.93 15.62
N PRO A 14 -4.41 -2.91 16.54
CA PRO A 14 -3.48 -3.05 17.65
C PRO A 14 -2.02 -3.27 17.22
N ASP A 15 -1.77 -3.79 16.02
CA ASP A 15 -0.40 -3.96 15.51
C ASP A 15 0.32 -2.60 15.42
N MET A 16 -0.35 -1.56 14.90
CA MET A 16 0.23 -0.21 14.82
C MET A 16 0.58 0.33 16.21
N CYS A 17 -0.33 0.15 17.18
CA CYS A 17 -0.12 0.59 18.56
C CYS A 17 1.04 -0.16 19.22
N ALA A 18 1.12 -1.47 19.02
CA ALA A 18 2.13 -2.33 19.64
C ALA A 18 3.53 -2.10 19.06
N ASN A 19 3.61 -1.75 17.78
CA ASN A 19 4.87 -1.44 17.11
C ASN A 19 5.26 0.04 17.17
N ARG A 20 4.42 0.91 17.76
CA ARG A 20 4.58 2.37 17.72
C ARG A 20 5.99 2.86 18.04
N ALA A 21 6.65 2.28 19.05
CA ALA A 21 7.98 2.66 19.49
C ALA A 21 9.11 2.37 18.47
N GLN A 22 8.85 1.51 17.48
CA GLN A 22 9.80 1.10 16.43
C GLN A 22 9.61 1.89 15.14
N LEU A 23 8.51 2.63 15.01
CA LEU A 23 8.12 3.33 13.79
C LEU A 23 8.64 4.78 13.79
N ARG A 24 9.06 5.25 12.63
CA ARG A 24 9.54 6.63 12.43
C ARG A 24 8.42 7.66 12.27
N MET A 25 7.28 7.24 11.74
CA MET A 25 6.10 8.10 11.60
C MET A 25 5.72 8.75 12.93
N ASP A 26 5.24 9.98 12.86
CA ASP A 26 4.82 10.70 14.06
C ASP A 26 3.45 10.20 14.57
N ASP A 27 3.04 10.67 15.75
CA ASP A 27 1.78 10.26 16.36
C ASP A 27 0.56 10.68 15.53
N ALA A 28 0.65 11.79 14.80
CA ALA A 28 -0.44 12.27 13.96
C ALA A 28 -0.64 11.36 12.75
N GLN A 29 0.45 10.91 12.11
CA GLN A 29 0.42 9.95 11.02
C GLN A 29 -0.07 8.57 11.48
N ALA A 30 0.43 8.07 12.61
CA ALA A 30 -0.03 6.81 13.18
C ALA A 30 -1.54 6.86 13.52
N ALA A 31 -2.01 7.95 14.13
CA ALA A 31 -3.42 8.16 14.42
C ALA A 31 -4.26 8.24 13.14
N ALA A 32 -3.79 8.95 12.11
CA ALA A 32 -4.49 9.08 10.83
C ALA A 32 -4.63 7.74 10.09
N ILE A 33 -3.63 6.86 10.16
CA ILE A 33 -3.70 5.50 9.62
C ILE A 33 -4.70 4.67 10.43
N ILE A 34 -4.66 4.72 11.75
CA ILE A 34 -5.61 4.02 12.63
C ILE A 34 -7.06 4.45 12.34
N GLN A 35 -7.30 5.77 12.25
CA GLN A 35 -8.59 6.33 11.87
C GLN A 35 -9.04 5.86 10.49
N GLY A 36 -8.13 5.87 9.51
CA GLY A 36 -8.39 5.37 8.16
C GLY A 36 -8.81 3.91 8.15
N PHE A 37 -8.13 3.03 8.87
CA PHE A 37 -8.49 1.60 8.97
C PHE A 37 -9.81 1.39 9.72
N ALA A 38 -10.06 2.15 10.78
CA ALA A 38 -11.35 2.12 11.48
C ALA A 38 -12.49 2.53 10.53
N MET A 39 -12.30 3.58 9.74
CA MET A 39 -13.29 4.04 8.77
C MET A 39 -13.42 3.09 7.58
N LEU A 40 -12.35 2.41 7.15
CA LEU A 40 -12.41 1.33 6.17
C LEU A 40 -13.24 0.16 6.68
N GLY A 41 -13.02 -0.28 7.93
CA GLY A 41 -13.82 -1.32 8.57
C GLY A 41 -15.32 -0.95 8.63
N LEU A 42 -15.62 0.27 9.08
CA LEU A 42 -16.99 0.79 9.13
C LEU A 42 -17.62 0.90 7.74
N GLY A 43 -16.92 1.55 6.81
CA GLY A 43 -17.44 1.87 5.49
C GLY A 43 -17.61 0.64 4.61
N SER A 44 -16.68 -0.30 4.66
CA SER A 44 -16.82 -1.57 3.97
C SER A 44 -17.95 -2.42 4.56
N THR A 45 -18.12 -2.42 5.89
CA THR A 45 -19.29 -3.04 6.55
C THR A 45 -20.59 -2.40 6.05
N PHE A 46 -20.61 -1.07 5.91
CA PHE A 46 -21.76 -0.33 5.40
C PHE A 46 -22.06 -0.67 3.94
N LEU A 47 -21.06 -0.71 3.05
CA LEU A 47 -21.22 -1.17 1.66
C LEU A 47 -21.85 -2.55 1.60
N HIS A 48 -21.24 -3.54 2.25
CA HIS A 48 -21.68 -4.92 2.09
C HIS A 48 -23.02 -5.23 2.74
N SER A 49 -23.44 -4.42 3.71
CA SER A 49 -24.76 -4.54 4.35
C SER A 49 -25.85 -3.79 3.59
N SER A 50 -25.56 -2.59 3.10
CA SER A 50 -26.55 -1.71 2.47
C SER A 50 -26.65 -1.88 0.95
N ARG A 51 -25.53 -2.22 0.30
CA ARG A 51 -25.37 -2.27 -1.16
C ARG A 51 -25.75 -0.95 -1.85
N THR A 52 -25.39 0.17 -1.24
CA THR A 52 -25.68 1.51 -1.75
C THR A 52 -24.43 2.16 -2.34
N GLU A 53 -24.62 3.18 -3.19
CA GLU A 53 -23.54 4.02 -3.70
C GLU A 53 -22.83 4.76 -2.56
N LEU A 54 -23.57 5.31 -1.58
CA LEU A 54 -22.97 5.91 -0.40
C LEU A 54 -22.10 4.93 0.39
N GLY A 55 -22.55 3.68 0.53
CA GLY A 55 -21.72 2.63 1.12
C GLY A 55 -20.43 2.39 0.32
N HIS A 56 -20.49 2.44 -1.01
CA HIS A 56 -19.31 2.29 -1.88
C HIS A 56 -18.30 3.42 -1.71
N GLU A 57 -18.76 4.66 -1.59
CA GLU A 57 -17.87 5.79 -1.29
C GLU A 57 -17.18 5.58 0.07
N PHE A 58 -17.94 5.22 1.11
CA PHE A 58 -17.38 4.91 2.41
C PHE A 58 -16.44 3.69 2.43
N ASP A 59 -16.57 2.75 1.50
CA ASP A 59 -15.63 1.61 1.36
C ASP A 59 -14.32 2.02 0.68
N THR A 60 -14.37 2.93 -0.28
CA THR A 60 -13.22 3.26 -1.15
C THR A 60 -12.44 4.48 -0.69
N THR A 61 -13.11 5.56 -0.24
CA THR A 61 -12.46 6.79 0.22
C THR A 61 -11.44 6.54 1.35
N PRO A 62 -11.72 5.70 2.38
CA PRO A 62 -10.72 5.41 3.41
C PRO A 62 -9.46 4.73 2.87
N ILE A 63 -9.59 3.85 1.87
CA ILE A 63 -8.44 3.18 1.24
C ILE A 63 -7.53 4.21 0.59
N VAL A 64 -8.11 5.18 -0.14
CA VAL A 64 -7.37 6.27 -0.78
C VAL A 64 -6.65 7.12 0.26
N ILE A 65 -7.34 7.50 1.35
CA ILE A 65 -6.74 8.33 2.41
C ILE A 65 -5.64 7.59 3.16
N ILE A 66 -5.79 6.29 3.44
CA ILE A 66 -4.73 5.45 4.01
C ILE A 66 -3.51 5.41 3.08
N ALA A 67 -3.71 5.14 1.79
CA ALA A 67 -2.62 5.15 0.81
C ALA A 67 -1.97 6.54 0.69
N TYR A 68 -2.74 7.62 0.87
CA TYR A 68 -2.21 8.97 0.82
C TYR A 68 -1.31 9.27 2.02
N ASN A 69 -1.65 8.73 3.20
CA ASN A 69 -0.77 8.79 4.37
C ASN A 69 0.55 8.08 4.07
N PHE A 70 0.52 6.91 3.43
CA PHE A 70 1.74 6.17 3.06
C PHE A 70 2.60 6.97 2.05
N GLN A 71 1.96 7.54 1.02
CA GLN A 71 2.62 8.36 0.03
C GLN A 71 3.30 9.60 0.65
N GLN A 72 2.57 10.33 1.51
CA GLN A 72 3.09 11.51 2.20
C GLN A 72 4.18 11.15 3.22
N LEU A 73 4.10 9.97 3.83
CA LEU A 73 5.15 9.45 4.70
C LEU A 73 6.44 9.18 3.90
N MET A 74 6.34 8.52 2.74
CA MET A 74 7.49 8.19 1.89
C MET A 74 8.18 9.43 1.30
N THR A 75 7.42 10.50 1.00
CA THR A 75 7.93 11.66 0.26
C THR A 75 8.12 12.91 1.11
N GLY A 76 7.65 12.93 2.36
CA GLY A 76 7.58 14.15 3.18
C GLY A 76 8.91 14.83 3.51
N SER A 77 10.04 14.10 3.52
CA SER A 77 11.39 14.65 3.73
C SER A 77 12.11 15.02 2.45
N LEU A 78 11.55 14.66 1.29
CA LEU A 78 12.20 14.86 0.02
C LEU A 78 12.07 16.31 -0.42
N THR A 79 13.20 16.86 -0.87
CA THR A 79 13.23 18.20 -1.49
C THR A 79 13.13 18.02 -3.01
N PRO A 80 12.14 18.62 -3.68
CA PRO A 80 12.02 18.58 -5.14
C PRO A 80 13.25 19.19 -5.82
N VAL A 81 13.60 18.66 -7.00
CA VAL A 81 14.79 19.06 -7.76
C VAL A 81 14.40 19.51 -9.16
N GLY A 82 15.13 20.50 -9.70
CA GLY A 82 14.89 21.02 -11.04
C GLY A 82 13.52 21.67 -11.14
N ASN A 83 12.71 21.23 -12.11
CA ASN A 83 11.36 21.75 -12.34
C ASN A 83 10.27 21.01 -11.54
N ALA A 84 10.64 20.02 -10.72
CA ALA A 84 9.68 19.32 -9.89
C ALA A 84 9.16 20.22 -8.76
N THR A 85 7.88 20.11 -8.44
CA THR A 85 7.27 20.83 -7.32
C THR A 85 7.02 19.90 -6.14
N LYS A 86 6.86 20.48 -4.95
CA LYS A 86 6.47 19.71 -3.76
C LYS A 86 5.13 19.02 -3.97
N SER A 87 4.20 19.66 -4.68
CA SER A 87 2.88 19.09 -4.96
C SER A 87 2.93 17.86 -5.86
N VAL A 88 3.84 17.79 -6.84
CA VAL A 88 4.00 16.57 -7.64
C VAL A 88 4.37 15.39 -6.76
N LEU A 89 5.32 15.56 -5.84
CA LEU A 89 5.79 14.49 -4.95
C LEU A 89 4.81 14.18 -3.81
N PHE A 90 4.38 15.22 -3.10
CA PHE A 90 3.65 15.13 -1.85
C PHE A 90 2.13 15.04 -2.05
N ASP A 91 1.60 15.65 -3.11
CA ASP A 91 0.15 15.73 -3.37
C ASP A 91 -0.31 14.90 -4.58
N LEU A 92 0.62 14.32 -5.36
CA LEU A 92 0.30 13.65 -6.63
C LEU A 92 -0.57 14.51 -7.54
N SER A 93 -0.21 15.78 -7.66
CA SER A 93 -0.92 16.78 -8.46
C SER A 93 0.05 17.86 -8.95
N ASP A 94 -0.34 18.56 -10.02
CA ASP A 94 0.38 19.74 -10.51
C ASP A 94 0.29 20.94 -9.56
N SER A 95 -0.75 20.98 -8.73
CA SER A 95 -1.01 22.03 -7.74
C SER A 95 -1.18 21.45 -6.35
N ALA A 96 -0.90 22.27 -5.34
CA ALA A 96 -1.10 21.88 -3.96
C ALA A 96 -2.55 21.49 -3.69
N ARG A 97 -2.74 20.36 -3.01
CA ARG A 97 -4.05 19.95 -2.48
C ARG A 97 -4.36 20.74 -1.21
N PRO A 98 -5.63 21.00 -0.91
CA PRO A 98 -6.04 21.80 0.24
C PRO A 98 -5.78 21.10 1.58
N TYR A 99 -5.69 19.76 1.59
CA TYR A 99 -5.59 18.96 2.80
C TYR A 99 -4.51 17.89 2.69
N THR A 100 -3.80 17.66 3.79
CA THR A 100 -2.93 16.49 3.95
C THR A 100 -3.75 15.23 4.18
N ALA A 101 -3.13 14.06 4.03
CA ALA A 101 -3.77 12.79 4.32
C ALA A 101 -4.18 12.67 5.80
N THR A 102 -3.42 13.28 6.72
CA THR A 102 -3.77 13.33 8.14
C THR A 102 -5.01 14.18 8.41
N GLN A 103 -5.15 15.32 7.75
CA GLN A 103 -6.33 16.18 7.83
C GLN A 103 -7.56 15.50 7.20
N LEU A 104 -7.37 14.79 6.08
CA LEU A 104 -8.45 14.02 5.45
C LEU A 104 -8.90 12.84 6.32
N SER A 105 -7.98 12.15 7.01
CA SER A 105 -8.34 11.09 7.97
C SER A 105 -9.21 11.62 9.11
N GLU A 106 -8.89 12.80 9.65
CA GLU A 106 -9.69 13.45 10.69
C GLU A 106 -11.09 13.80 10.15
N GLN A 107 -11.17 14.47 8.99
CA GLN A 107 -12.45 14.81 8.37
C GLN A 107 -13.30 13.57 8.08
N LEU A 108 -12.69 12.50 7.54
CA LEU A 108 -13.38 11.24 7.25
C LEU A 108 -14.01 10.63 8.51
N TYR A 109 -13.27 10.62 9.62
CA TYR A 109 -13.75 10.09 10.88
C TYR A 109 -14.90 10.91 11.48
N THR A 110 -14.94 12.23 11.27
CA THR A 110 -15.98 13.08 11.85
C THR A 110 -17.27 13.14 11.03
N ILE A 111 -17.29 12.67 9.76
CA ILE A 111 -18.51 12.70 8.91
C ILE A 111 -19.76 12.20 9.65
N PRO A 112 -19.76 11.01 10.28
CA PRO A 112 -20.96 10.49 10.92
C PRO A 112 -21.38 11.25 12.18
N LEU A 113 -20.47 12.05 12.75
CA LEU A 113 -20.67 12.79 13.99
C LEU A 113 -21.15 14.23 13.72
N GLU A 114 -20.67 14.84 12.65
CA GLU A 114 -20.81 16.28 12.41
C GLU A 114 -21.76 16.62 11.25
N HIS A 115 -22.00 15.68 10.33
CA HIS A 115 -22.80 15.92 9.14
C HIS A 115 -24.09 15.10 9.14
N PRO A 116 -25.23 15.67 8.69
CA PRO A 116 -26.45 14.90 8.53
C PRO A 116 -26.30 13.88 7.38
N LEU A 117 -26.91 12.70 7.54
CA LEU A 117 -26.76 11.57 6.60
C LEU A 117 -26.95 11.93 5.12
N HIS A 118 -27.90 12.82 4.80
CA HIS A 118 -28.22 13.19 3.42
C HIS A 118 -27.12 14.02 2.73
N THR A 119 -26.12 14.52 3.44
CA THR A 119 -24.98 15.28 2.87
C THR A 119 -23.70 14.46 2.80
N TRP A 120 -23.67 13.22 3.30
CA TRP A 120 -22.43 12.45 3.42
C TRP A 120 -21.74 12.22 2.07
N THR A 121 -22.50 11.92 1.00
CA THR A 121 -21.94 11.76 -0.35
C THR A 121 -21.23 13.03 -0.82
N ASP A 122 -21.85 14.19 -0.62
CA ASP A 122 -21.27 15.48 -1.03
C ASP A 122 -19.98 15.78 -0.26
N VAL A 123 -19.97 15.46 1.04
CA VAL A 123 -18.78 15.64 1.89
C VAL A 123 -17.64 14.72 1.47
N LEU A 124 -17.92 13.44 1.20
CA LEU A 124 -16.92 12.49 0.70
C LEU A 124 -16.37 12.91 -0.67
N ASN A 125 -17.23 13.30 -1.60
CA ASN A 125 -16.84 13.72 -2.94
C ASN A 125 -16.05 15.04 -2.95
N ALA A 126 -16.20 15.87 -1.92
CA ALA A 126 -15.43 17.09 -1.73
C ALA A 126 -14.02 16.85 -1.15
N MET A 127 -13.70 15.62 -0.71
CA MET A 127 -12.37 15.26 -0.24
C MET A 127 -11.42 15.18 -1.43
N ASP A 128 -10.62 16.22 -1.63
CA ASP A 128 -9.65 16.32 -2.72
C ASP A 128 -8.42 15.40 -2.47
N ALA A 129 -8.62 14.09 -2.61
CA ALA A 129 -7.58 13.07 -2.53
C ALA A 129 -7.09 12.63 -3.92
N PRO A 130 -5.86 12.09 -4.05
CA PRO A 130 -5.39 11.54 -5.32
C PRO A 130 -6.24 10.36 -5.82
N GLY A 131 -6.21 10.11 -7.13
CA GLY A 131 -6.91 8.97 -7.73
C GLY A 131 -6.45 7.63 -7.15
N TYR A 132 -7.40 6.69 -6.97
CA TYR A 132 -7.17 5.39 -6.35
C TYR A 132 -6.00 4.63 -7.00
N TYR A 133 -5.95 4.52 -8.32
CA TYR A 133 -4.86 3.79 -8.98
C TYR A 133 -3.55 4.58 -8.99
N THR A 134 -3.64 5.90 -9.13
CA THR A 134 -2.50 6.83 -9.17
C THR A 134 -1.69 6.77 -7.88
N ILE A 135 -2.36 6.68 -6.73
CA ILE A 135 -1.69 6.69 -5.42
C ILE A 135 -0.94 5.39 -5.12
N PHE A 136 -1.54 4.23 -5.40
CA PHE A 136 -0.85 2.95 -5.24
C PHE A 136 0.29 2.82 -6.25
N ALA A 137 0.11 3.30 -7.49
CA ALA A 137 1.18 3.31 -8.47
C ALA A 137 2.34 4.23 -8.05
N ALA A 138 2.07 5.38 -7.42
CA ALA A 138 3.10 6.25 -6.86
C ALA A 138 3.88 5.57 -5.72
N ILE A 139 3.21 4.89 -4.80
CA ILE A 139 3.85 4.12 -3.70
C ILE A 139 4.79 3.04 -4.26
N VAL A 140 4.32 2.26 -5.24
CA VAL A 140 5.14 1.24 -5.91
C VAL A 140 6.31 1.90 -6.66
N THR A 141 6.06 3.03 -7.32
CA THR A 141 7.09 3.81 -8.02
C THR A 141 8.16 4.29 -7.04
N ASN A 142 7.81 4.77 -5.85
CA ASN A 142 8.77 5.18 -4.84
C ASN A 142 9.67 4.02 -4.44
N ALA A 143 9.06 2.90 -4.06
CA ALA A 143 9.79 1.73 -3.59
C ALA A 143 10.75 1.19 -4.68
N LEU A 144 10.27 1.03 -5.91
CA LEU A 144 11.09 0.59 -7.04
C LEU A 144 12.20 1.59 -7.40
N THR A 145 11.88 2.89 -7.40
CA THR A 145 12.89 3.94 -7.72
C THR A 145 14.02 3.96 -6.70
N LEU A 146 13.74 3.68 -5.43
CA LEU A 146 14.79 3.64 -4.42
C LEU A 146 15.70 2.42 -4.54
N ILE A 147 15.12 1.23 -4.82
CA ILE A 147 15.86 -0.05 -4.74
C ILE A 147 16.42 -0.52 -6.08
N ALA A 148 15.81 -0.13 -7.21
CA ALA A 148 16.18 -0.61 -8.53
C ALA A 148 16.82 0.49 -9.39
N PRO A 149 17.76 0.13 -10.29
CA PRO A 149 18.29 1.03 -11.30
C PRO A 149 17.21 1.64 -12.22
N ASP A 150 17.45 2.86 -12.69
CA ASP A 150 16.51 3.58 -13.54
C ASP A 150 16.12 2.82 -14.81
N ALA A 151 17.08 2.14 -15.46
CA ALA A 151 16.82 1.34 -16.66
C ALA A 151 15.85 0.17 -16.43
N ILE A 152 15.81 -0.39 -15.21
CA ILE A 152 14.84 -1.42 -14.83
C ILE A 152 13.47 -0.77 -14.63
N ASN A 153 13.43 0.37 -13.92
CA ASN A 153 12.20 1.11 -13.66
C ASN A 153 11.52 1.61 -14.94
N ASP A 154 12.30 2.11 -15.92
CA ASP A 154 11.79 2.57 -17.21
C ASP A 154 11.10 1.46 -18.03
N GLN A 155 11.51 0.21 -17.83
CA GLN A 155 10.89 -0.94 -18.49
C GLN A 155 9.73 -1.52 -17.68
N LEU A 156 9.86 -1.55 -16.35
CA LEU A 156 8.93 -2.23 -15.46
C LEU A 156 7.69 -1.39 -15.16
N LEU A 157 7.87 -0.11 -14.81
CA LEU A 157 6.78 0.75 -14.36
C LEU A 157 5.67 0.91 -15.42
N PRO A 158 5.95 1.20 -16.71
CA PRO A 158 4.88 1.31 -17.71
C PRO A 158 4.09 0.00 -17.90
N LYS A 159 4.76 -1.15 -17.80
CA LYS A 159 4.14 -2.48 -17.88
C LYS A 159 3.22 -2.73 -16.69
N LEU A 160 3.69 -2.44 -15.47
CA LEU A 160 2.88 -2.56 -14.25
C LEU A 160 1.67 -1.63 -14.29
N MET A 161 1.87 -0.35 -14.62
CA MET A 161 0.76 0.61 -14.72
C MET A 161 -0.30 0.17 -15.75
N SER A 162 0.12 -0.46 -16.85
CA SER A 162 -0.80 -1.01 -17.84
C SER A 162 -1.51 -2.26 -17.35
N ALA A 163 -0.81 -3.18 -16.69
CA ALA A 163 -1.38 -4.41 -16.14
C ALA A 163 -2.45 -4.14 -15.07
N PHE A 164 -2.26 -3.08 -14.27
CA PHE A 164 -3.22 -2.65 -13.25
C PHE A 164 -4.29 -1.66 -13.77
N GLY A 165 -4.33 -1.40 -15.08
CA GLY A 165 -5.42 -0.65 -15.71
C GLY A 165 -5.46 0.85 -15.42
N LEU A 166 -4.30 1.48 -15.18
CA LEU A 166 -4.24 2.93 -15.01
C LEU A 166 -4.73 3.66 -16.27
N SER A 167 -5.39 4.81 -16.08
CA SER A 167 -5.78 5.68 -17.19
C SER A 167 -4.56 6.25 -17.90
N ASP A 168 -4.70 6.63 -19.17
CA ASP A 168 -3.58 7.22 -19.93
C ASP A 168 -3.12 8.55 -19.31
N GLY A 169 -4.04 9.33 -18.74
CA GLY A 169 -3.72 10.57 -18.02
C GLY A 169 -2.89 10.31 -16.76
N ASP A 170 -3.26 9.29 -15.96
CA ASP A 170 -2.50 8.93 -14.76
C ASP A 170 -1.11 8.38 -15.11
N LYS A 171 -1.02 7.54 -16.13
CA LYS A 171 0.26 7.04 -16.64
C LYS A 171 1.15 8.19 -17.09
N GLN A 172 0.60 9.13 -17.84
CA GLN A 172 1.34 10.28 -18.32
C GLN A 172 1.84 11.13 -17.15
N PHE A 173 0.98 11.46 -16.18
CA PHE A 173 1.38 12.18 -14.97
C PHE A 173 2.51 11.44 -14.24
N LEU A 174 2.38 10.13 -14.04
CA LEU A 174 3.34 9.32 -13.30
C LEU A 174 4.69 9.21 -14.03
N LEU A 175 4.70 9.00 -15.34
CA LEU A 175 5.93 8.81 -16.12
C LEU A 175 6.62 10.12 -16.46
N ASP A 176 5.86 11.16 -16.82
CA ASP A 176 6.42 12.41 -17.34
C ASP A 176 6.71 13.43 -16.24
N LYS A 177 6.01 13.36 -15.10
CA LYS A 177 6.15 14.34 -14.00
C LYS A 177 6.64 13.70 -12.71
N TYR A 178 5.94 12.67 -12.24
CA TYR A 178 6.22 12.08 -10.92
C TYR A 178 7.55 11.33 -10.88
N LEU A 179 7.78 10.41 -11.82
CA LEU A 179 8.97 9.56 -11.88
C LEU A 179 10.27 10.38 -11.98
N PRO A 180 10.38 11.41 -12.86
CA PRO A 180 11.53 12.30 -12.89
C PRO A 180 11.72 13.06 -11.57
N ALA A 181 10.64 13.51 -10.94
CA ALA A 181 10.69 14.21 -9.66
C ALA A 181 11.25 13.33 -8.54
N ILE A 182 10.72 12.11 -8.38
CA ILE A 182 11.15 11.22 -7.30
C ILE A 182 12.58 10.73 -7.52
N ARG A 183 12.99 10.45 -8.77
CA ARG A 183 14.39 10.14 -9.11
C ARG A 183 15.33 11.26 -8.71
N GLY A 184 15.02 12.49 -9.12
CA GLY A 184 15.83 13.67 -8.81
C GLY A 184 15.98 13.86 -7.31
N SER A 185 14.88 13.75 -6.56
CA SER A 185 14.91 13.91 -5.11
C SER A 185 15.63 12.78 -4.38
N LEU A 186 15.44 11.52 -4.77
CA LEU A 186 16.12 10.38 -4.15
C LEU A 186 17.63 10.38 -4.42
N ALA A 187 18.06 10.88 -5.58
CA ALA A 187 19.47 11.02 -5.91
C ALA A 187 20.23 11.98 -4.96
N GLN A 188 19.53 12.91 -4.31
CA GLN A 188 20.13 13.85 -3.35
C GLN A 188 20.35 13.26 -1.96
N VAL A 189 19.65 12.18 -1.61
CA VAL A 189 19.66 11.65 -0.23
C VAL A 189 20.79 10.64 0.00
N GLY A 190 21.34 10.05 -1.06
CA GLY A 190 22.51 9.17 -0.93
C GLY A 190 22.26 7.87 -0.15
N VAL A 191 21.07 7.27 -0.23
CA VAL A 191 20.74 6.03 0.51
C VAL A 191 21.73 4.90 0.17
N SER A 192 22.35 4.32 1.20
CA SER A 192 23.37 3.28 1.06
C SER A 192 22.84 2.00 0.39
N LEU A 193 23.73 1.26 -0.28
CA LEU A 193 23.37 -0.01 -0.93
C LEU A 193 22.82 -1.04 0.08
N SER A 194 23.36 -1.07 1.30
CA SER A 194 22.87 -1.95 2.36
C SER A 194 21.44 -1.60 2.80
N ALA A 195 21.11 -0.31 2.91
CA ALA A 195 19.75 0.13 3.24
C ALA A 195 18.77 -0.21 2.11
N LYS A 196 19.17 0.01 0.85
CA LYS A 196 18.39 -0.42 -0.33
C LYS A 196 18.16 -1.94 -0.33
N ALA A 197 19.20 -2.73 -0.10
CA ALA A 197 19.12 -4.19 -0.05
C ALA A 197 18.21 -4.67 1.10
N ALA A 198 18.19 -3.99 2.24
CA ALA A 198 17.29 -4.31 3.36
C ALA A 198 15.81 -4.02 3.06
N LEU A 199 15.50 -3.12 2.12
CA LEU A 199 14.14 -2.82 1.68
C LEU A 199 13.60 -3.84 0.66
N VAL A 200 14.47 -4.50 -0.11
CA VAL A 200 14.05 -5.50 -1.13
C VAL A 200 13.15 -6.60 -0.56
N PRO A 201 13.54 -7.34 0.51
CA PRO A 201 12.69 -8.41 1.03
C PRO A 201 11.44 -7.86 1.72
N LYS A 202 11.49 -6.64 2.28
CA LYS A 202 10.30 -5.94 2.80
C LYS A 202 9.29 -5.66 1.70
N MET A 203 9.73 -5.09 0.59
CA MET A 203 8.87 -4.85 -0.57
C MET A 203 8.31 -6.16 -1.13
N ALA A 204 9.14 -7.19 -1.30
CA ALA A 204 8.69 -8.48 -1.82
C ALA A 204 7.64 -9.14 -0.92
N GLY A 205 7.85 -9.16 0.40
CA GLY A 205 6.88 -9.71 1.35
C GLY A 205 5.56 -8.93 1.38
N THR A 206 5.63 -7.60 1.43
CA THR A 206 4.44 -6.73 1.38
C THR A 206 3.64 -6.95 0.09
N LEU A 207 4.31 -6.93 -1.07
CA LEU A 207 3.66 -7.15 -2.36
C LEU A 207 3.06 -8.55 -2.48
N LEU A 208 3.72 -9.58 -1.95
CA LEU A 208 3.20 -10.95 -1.97
C LEU A 208 1.89 -11.06 -1.17
N LYS A 209 1.78 -10.41 0.00
CA LYS A 209 0.50 -10.35 0.74
C LYS A 209 -0.58 -9.64 -0.07
N ILE A 210 -0.27 -8.50 -0.70
CA ILE A 210 -1.22 -7.71 -1.48
C ILE A 210 -1.69 -8.47 -2.73
N VAL A 211 -0.77 -9.10 -3.47
CA VAL A 211 -1.09 -9.94 -4.63
C VAL A 211 -1.98 -11.11 -4.19
N TYR A 212 -1.65 -11.76 -3.08
CA TYR A 212 -2.48 -12.83 -2.54
C TYR A 212 -3.88 -12.34 -2.12
N ALA A 213 -4.00 -11.11 -1.62
CA ALA A 213 -5.30 -10.51 -1.39
C ALA A 213 -6.07 -10.41 -2.72
N PHE A 214 -5.46 -9.84 -3.77
CA PHE A 214 -6.12 -9.64 -5.06
C PHE A 214 -6.59 -10.92 -5.73
N VAL A 215 -5.96 -12.07 -5.49
CA VAL A 215 -6.45 -13.40 -5.90
C VAL A 215 -7.90 -13.64 -5.47
N TRP A 216 -8.28 -13.09 -4.31
CA TRP A 216 -9.64 -13.21 -3.73
C TRP A 216 -10.55 -12.01 -4.03
N GLN A 217 -10.04 -11.03 -4.77
CA GLN A 217 -10.81 -9.88 -5.25
C GLN A 217 -11.41 -10.24 -6.62
N GLU A 218 -12.73 -10.32 -6.73
CA GLU A 218 -13.37 -10.94 -7.89
C GLU A 218 -13.46 -10.09 -9.16
N LYS A 219 -13.16 -8.79 -9.07
CA LYS A 219 -13.05 -7.85 -10.19
C LYS A 219 -11.65 -7.82 -10.81
N VAL A 220 -10.60 -8.14 -10.06
CA VAL A 220 -9.20 -8.08 -10.52
C VAL A 220 -8.82 -9.32 -11.31
N PHE A 221 -8.89 -10.50 -10.69
CA PHE A 221 -8.59 -11.76 -11.37
C PHE A 221 -9.87 -12.56 -11.64
N LYS A 222 -10.26 -12.66 -12.92
CA LYS A 222 -11.53 -13.28 -13.35
C LYS A 222 -11.38 -14.73 -13.82
N TYR A 223 -10.65 -15.57 -13.09
CA TYR A 223 -10.43 -16.98 -13.49
C TYR A 223 -11.50 -17.95 -12.96
N GLY A 224 -12.51 -17.46 -12.23
CA GLY A 224 -13.72 -18.21 -11.84
C GLY A 224 -13.52 -19.24 -10.73
N ALA A 225 -12.32 -19.82 -10.59
CA ALA A 225 -12.02 -20.83 -9.59
C ALA A 225 -12.14 -20.28 -8.16
N GLN A 226 -12.05 -18.97 -7.93
CA GLN A 226 -12.34 -18.38 -6.62
C GLN A 226 -13.75 -18.67 -6.10
N TYR A 227 -14.72 -18.94 -6.99
CA TYR A 227 -16.10 -19.28 -6.64
C TYR A 227 -16.33 -20.78 -6.40
N ASN A 228 -15.28 -21.59 -6.42
CA ASN A 228 -15.36 -23.00 -6.09
C ASN A 228 -15.06 -23.20 -4.59
N SER A 229 -15.91 -23.94 -3.87
CA SER A 229 -15.74 -24.13 -2.42
C SER A 229 -14.42 -24.78 -2.03
N VAL A 230 -13.90 -25.72 -2.85
CA VAL A 230 -12.61 -26.38 -2.60
C VAL A 230 -11.48 -25.38 -2.73
N TRP A 231 -11.42 -24.61 -3.82
CA TRP A 231 -10.42 -23.57 -4.00
C TRP A 231 -10.53 -22.48 -2.95
N ASN A 232 -11.75 -22.06 -2.61
CA ASN A 232 -12.03 -21.09 -1.56
C ASN A 232 -11.49 -21.55 -0.20
N SER A 233 -11.65 -22.83 0.13
CA SER A 233 -11.11 -23.45 1.34
C SER A 233 -9.59 -23.59 1.30
N ILE A 234 -9.01 -24.08 0.19
CA ILE A 234 -7.55 -24.16 0.02
C ILE A 234 -6.93 -22.78 0.24
N GLY A 235 -7.55 -21.75 -0.36
CA GLY A 235 -7.16 -20.37 -0.17
C GLY A 235 -7.09 -19.92 1.28
N ALA A 236 -8.10 -20.28 2.07
CA ALA A 236 -8.10 -19.95 3.50
C ALA A 236 -6.97 -20.67 4.24
N HIS A 237 -6.76 -21.96 3.97
CA HIS A 237 -5.68 -22.74 4.58
C HIS A 237 -4.27 -22.27 4.19
N LEU A 238 -4.13 -21.57 3.06
CA LEU A 238 -2.86 -21.01 2.62
C LEU A 238 -2.55 -19.64 3.23
N ILE A 239 -3.54 -18.89 3.75
CA ILE A 239 -3.31 -17.56 4.37
C ILE A 239 -2.19 -17.62 5.44
N PRO A 240 -2.18 -18.56 6.40
CA PRO A 240 -1.13 -18.62 7.42
C PRO A 240 0.26 -18.84 6.83
N THR A 241 0.37 -19.69 5.81
CA THR A 241 1.64 -19.96 5.12
C THR A 241 2.13 -18.74 4.35
N VAL A 242 1.24 -18.07 3.62
CA VAL A 242 1.55 -16.83 2.91
C VAL A 242 1.98 -15.76 3.90
N ASN A 243 1.23 -15.53 4.97
CA ASN A 243 1.57 -14.56 6.00
C ASN A 243 2.89 -14.88 6.68
N SER A 244 3.14 -16.14 7.04
CA SER A 244 4.42 -16.55 7.65
C SER A 244 5.62 -16.30 6.73
N LEU A 245 5.51 -16.63 5.43
CA LEU A 245 6.54 -16.33 4.45
C LEU A 245 6.76 -14.83 4.30
N CYS A 246 5.68 -14.06 4.17
CA CYS A 246 5.77 -12.61 4.01
C CYS A 246 6.37 -11.95 5.26
N ASN A 247 5.96 -12.35 6.46
CA ASN A 247 6.48 -11.85 7.73
C ASN A 247 7.97 -12.20 7.91
N MET A 248 8.39 -13.38 7.44
CA MET A 248 9.81 -13.73 7.41
C MET A 248 10.60 -12.81 6.48
N LEU A 249 10.09 -12.54 5.28
CA LEU A 249 10.73 -11.65 4.31
C LEU A 249 10.77 -10.20 4.82
N THR A 250 9.66 -9.70 5.35
CA THR A 250 9.58 -8.31 5.81
C THR A 250 10.27 -8.08 7.14
N GLY A 251 10.26 -9.08 8.02
CA GLY A 251 10.66 -8.91 9.42
C GLY A 251 9.78 -7.94 10.19
N PHE A 252 8.57 -7.62 9.69
CA PHE A 252 7.61 -6.79 10.42
C PHE A 252 6.98 -7.59 11.56
N SER A 253 6.77 -6.92 12.68
CA SER A 253 6.20 -7.52 13.88
C SER A 253 4.67 -7.45 13.84
N HIS A 254 4.02 -8.59 14.07
CA HIS A 254 2.56 -8.76 14.10
C HIS A 254 2.15 -9.48 15.39
N PRO A 255 1.87 -8.73 16.47
CA PRO A 255 1.56 -9.32 17.77
C PRO A 255 0.26 -10.12 17.81
N ASP A 256 -0.73 -9.77 16.98
CA ASP A 256 -1.96 -10.57 16.87
C ASP A 256 -1.70 -11.81 16.00
N ALA A 257 -1.39 -12.93 16.66
CA ALA A 257 -1.20 -14.21 15.97
C ALA A 257 -2.47 -14.71 15.27
N THR A 258 -3.67 -14.32 15.76
CA THR A 258 -4.94 -14.85 15.25
C THR A 258 -5.27 -14.29 13.87
N ILE A 259 -5.00 -13.00 13.64
CA ILE A 259 -5.16 -12.39 12.31
C ILE A 259 -4.12 -12.90 11.31
N GLN A 260 -2.89 -13.17 11.76
CA GLN A 260 -1.85 -13.78 10.91
C GLN A 260 -2.21 -15.22 10.52
N GLN A 261 -2.86 -15.96 11.42
CA GLN A 261 -3.28 -17.35 11.23
C GLN A 261 -4.65 -17.51 10.58
N SER A 262 -5.34 -16.42 10.18
CA SER A 262 -6.72 -16.49 9.66
C SER A 262 -7.62 -17.34 10.56
N SER A 263 -7.51 -17.11 11.88
CA SER A 263 -8.21 -17.92 12.88
C SER A 263 -9.08 -17.01 13.75
N ASP A 264 -10.39 -17.24 13.71
CA ASP A 264 -11.40 -16.50 14.46
C ASP A 264 -11.32 -14.98 14.26
N VAL A 265 -10.90 -14.53 13.06
CA VAL A 265 -10.72 -13.10 12.72
C VAL A 265 -12.03 -12.32 12.85
N TYR A 266 -13.15 -12.96 12.53
CA TYR A 266 -14.50 -12.44 12.70
C TYR A 266 -15.52 -13.55 12.97
N PRO A 267 -16.71 -13.24 13.52
CA PRO A 267 -17.74 -14.24 13.76
C PRO A 267 -18.16 -14.97 12.47
N GLY A 268 -18.01 -16.30 12.47
CA GLY A 268 -18.39 -17.16 11.35
C GLY A 268 -17.33 -17.28 10.24
N GLU A 269 -16.09 -16.90 10.50
CA GLU A 269 -14.94 -16.99 9.58
C GLU A 269 -14.80 -18.38 8.93
N SER A 270 -14.73 -19.46 9.71
CA SER A 270 -14.69 -20.83 9.18
C SER A 270 -15.85 -21.19 8.25
N SER A 271 -17.05 -20.66 8.50
CA SER A 271 -18.21 -20.85 7.62
C SER A 271 -18.09 -20.05 6.32
N CYS A 272 -17.49 -18.86 6.36
CA CYS A 272 -17.26 -18.04 5.18
C CYS A 272 -16.13 -18.59 4.31
N ASN A 273 -15.06 -19.07 4.92
CA ASN A 273 -13.91 -19.67 4.26
C ASN A 273 -14.22 -21.00 3.54
N SER A 274 -15.32 -21.66 3.89
CA SER A 274 -15.81 -22.86 3.21
C SER A 274 -16.88 -22.60 2.13
N LYS A 275 -17.40 -21.36 2.02
CA LYS A 275 -18.48 -21.04 1.07
C LYS A 275 -17.95 -20.54 -0.27
N ALA A 276 -18.30 -21.26 -1.33
CA ALA A 276 -18.13 -20.87 -2.74
C ALA A 276 -18.59 -19.43 -3.04
N THR A 277 -19.63 -18.96 -2.35
CA THR A 277 -20.24 -17.64 -2.56
C THR A 277 -19.57 -16.51 -1.76
N ALA A 278 -18.47 -16.77 -1.07
CA ALA A 278 -17.83 -15.80 -0.18
C ALA A 278 -16.29 -15.69 -0.32
N PRO A 279 -15.69 -15.73 -1.52
CA PRO A 279 -14.25 -15.50 -1.67
C PRO A 279 -13.79 -14.12 -1.20
N HIS A 280 -14.62 -13.08 -1.39
CA HIS A 280 -14.33 -11.72 -0.92
C HIS A 280 -13.99 -11.62 0.57
N ALA A 281 -14.47 -12.55 1.40
CA ALA A 281 -14.17 -12.50 2.83
C ALA A 281 -12.65 -12.62 3.09
N LYS A 282 -11.95 -13.43 2.30
CA LYS A 282 -10.48 -13.53 2.33
C LYS A 282 -9.79 -12.31 1.78
N TRP A 283 -10.39 -11.64 0.79
CA TRP A 283 -9.89 -10.34 0.34
C TRP A 283 -9.78 -9.39 1.54
N HIS A 284 -10.82 -9.26 2.38
CA HIS A 284 -10.77 -8.38 3.56
C HIS A 284 -9.71 -8.79 4.59
N GLU A 285 -9.60 -10.10 4.88
CA GLU A 285 -8.59 -10.60 5.83
C GLU A 285 -7.17 -10.31 5.34
N GLN A 286 -6.90 -10.60 4.06
CA GLN A 286 -5.56 -10.45 3.50
C GLN A 286 -5.23 -9.00 3.15
N SER A 287 -6.20 -8.20 2.72
CA SER A 287 -5.99 -6.77 2.46
C SER A 287 -5.73 -6.01 3.76
N ALA A 288 -6.37 -6.37 4.88
CA ALA A 288 -6.06 -5.78 6.18
C ALA A 288 -4.58 -5.99 6.55
N ASN A 289 -4.09 -7.22 6.41
CA ASN A 289 -2.68 -7.56 6.60
C ASN A 289 -1.77 -6.84 5.60
N GLY A 290 -2.08 -6.91 4.30
CA GLY A 290 -1.26 -6.33 3.25
C GLY A 290 -1.17 -4.80 3.30
N LEU A 291 -2.27 -4.11 3.63
CA LEU A 291 -2.28 -2.66 3.81
C LEU A 291 -1.48 -2.24 5.05
N MET A 292 -1.52 -3.02 6.14
CA MET A 292 -0.69 -2.74 7.32
C MET A 292 0.80 -2.89 6.99
N ASP A 293 1.19 -3.96 6.30
CA ASP A 293 2.55 -4.15 5.80
C ASP A 293 2.98 -3.04 4.83
N LEU A 294 2.04 -2.48 4.06
CA LEU A 294 2.33 -1.33 3.19
C LEU A 294 2.64 -0.07 4.01
N GLY A 295 1.93 0.14 5.12
CA GLY A 295 2.24 1.19 6.08
C GLY A 295 3.62 1.03 6.71
N TYR A 296 3.98 -0.19 7.12
CA TYR A 296 5.32 -0.49 7.64
C TYR A 296 6.41 -0.38 6.57
N LEU A 297 6.11 -0.71 5.32
CA LEU A 297 7.03 -0.49 4.20
C LEU A 297 7.26 1.01 3.96
N ALA A 298 6.20 1.82 3.98
CA ALA A 298 6.30 3.27 3.86
C ALA A 298 7.13 3.88 4.99
N ASP A 299 6.97 3.38 6.22
CA ASP A 299 7.79 3.79 7.38
C ASP A 299 9.25 3.36 7.23
N ALA A 300 9.51 2.13 6.80
CA ALA A 300 10.87 1.64 6.56
C ALA A 300 11.57 2.41 5.44
N PHE A 301 10.82 2.79 4.39
CA PHE A 301 11.31 3.68 3.34
C PHE A 301 11.69 5.04 3.91
N ARG A 302 10.81 5.64 4.71
CA ARG A 302 11.06 6.91 5.38
C ARG A 302 12.29 6.84 6.29
N ALA A 303 12.43 5.77 7.07
CA ALA A 303 13.57 5.53 7.94
C ALA A 303 14.89 5.51 7.15
N ALA A 304 14.92 4.82 6.01
CA ALA A 304 16.11 4.77 5.16
C ALA A 304 16.51 6.14 4.62
N LEU A 305 15.54 7.03 4.34
CA LEU A 305 15.82 8.41 3.93
C LEU A 305 16.36 9.24 5.09
N ASP A 306 15.69 9.20 6.24
CA ASP A 306 16.08 9.99 7.42
C ASP A 306 17.49 9.61 7.91
N ASP A 307 17.79 8.31 7.95
CA ASP A 307 19.11 7.81 8.37
C ASP A 307 20.21 8.28 7.41
N ALA A 308 19.95 8.33 6.11
CA ALA A 308 20.92 8.81 5.11
C ALA A 308 21.14 10.34 5.22
N GLN A 309 20.06 11.12 5.36
CA GLN A 309 20.15 12.57 5.57
C GLN A 309 20.88 12.94 6.88
N ALA A 310 20.69 12.15 7.94
CA ALA A 310 21.40 12.35 9.20
C ALA A 310 22.91 12.10 9.05
N GLN A 311 23.33 11.13 8.23
CA GLN A 311 24.73 10.83 7.98
C GLN A 311 25.45 11.94 7.20
N GLU A 312 24.78 12.60 6.25
CA GLU A 312 25.36 13.75 5.52
C GLU A 312 25.60 14.98 6.42
N SER A 313 24.82 15.13 7.49
CA SER A 313 24.95 16.25 8.43
C SER A 313 26.15 16.15 9.39
N LEU A 314 26.84 15.01 9.42
CA LEU A 314 28.04 14.81 10.23
C LEU A 314 29.29 15.23 9.43
N PRO A 315 30.21 16.04 10.00
CA PRO A 315 31.43 16.44 9.29
C PRO A 315 32.27 15.22 8.94
N SER A 316 32.48 15.01 7.65
CA SER A 316 33.20 13.87 7.07
C SER A 316 34.64 13.81 7.57
N SER A 317 34.96 12.83 8.43
CA SER A 317 36.32 12.35 8.59
C SER A 317 36.49 11.10 7.71
N THR A 318 37.57 11.11 6.92
CA THR A 318 38.14 9.99 6.15
C THR A 318 37.36 9.46 4.94
N THR A 319 37.74 9.99 3.77
CA THR A 319 37.68 9.34 2.46
C THR A 319 38.49 8.04 2.43
N LEU A 320 37.85 6.92 2.10
CA LEU A 320 38.53 5.73 1.55
C LEU A 320 37.65 5.06 0.48
N GLY A 321 38.14 5.12 -0.76
CA GLY A 321 38.02 4.07 -1.78
C GLY A 321 36.64 3.80 -2.38
N GLU A 322 36.32 4.50 -3.46
CA GLU A 322 35.32 4.04 -4.43
C GLU A 322 35.68 2.61 -4.90
N THR A 323 34.80 1.66 -4.62
CA THR A 323 34.85 0.34 -5.26
C THR A 323 33.61 0.23 -6.14
N GLN A 324 33.82 0.37 -7.46
CA GLN A 324 32.78 0.03 -8.43
C GLN A 324 32.55 -1.48 -8.39
N VAL A 325 31.34 -1.89 -8.04
CA VAL A 325 30.88 -3.26 -8.24
C VAL A 325 29.54 -3.16 -8.96
N SER A 326 29.61 -3.19 -10.28
CA SER A 326 28.46 -3.51 -11.13
C SER A 326 28.08 -4.98 -10.94
N ASP A 327 26.80 -5.25 -11.15
CA ASP A 327 26.18 -6.56 -11.38
C ASP A 327 25.92 -7.45 -10.15
N VAL A 328 24.79 -7.19 -9.47
CA VAL A 328 24.12 -8.21 -8.65
C VAL A 328 22.59 -8.08 -8.77
N ILE A 329 22.00 -9.07 -9.46
CA ILE A 329 20.63 -9.63 -9.36
C ILE A 329 19.47 -8.71 -9.80
N PHE A 330 19.12 -8.75 -11.08
CA PHE A 330 17.72 -8.87 -11.56
C PHE A 330 17.74 -9.47 -12.97
N SER A 331 17.55 -10.79 -13.07
CA SER A 331 17.30 -11.44 -14.37
C SER A 331 15.87 -11.16 -14.80
N THR A 332 15.70 -10.59 -16.00
CA THR A 332 14.39 -10.30 -16.61
C THR A 332 13.59 -11.54 -17.02
N SER A 333 14.19 -12.74 -16.91
CA SER A 333 13.61 -14.00 -17.39
C SER A 333 12.27 -14.36 -16.73
N VAL A 334 12.04 -13.99 -15.47
CA VAL A 334 10.80 -14.31 -14.75
C VAL A 334 9.60 -13.50 -15.27
N ILE A 335 9.85 -12.31 -15.85
CA ILE A 335 8.79 -11.45 -16.39
C ILE A 335 8.38 -11.91 -17.79
N ASP A 336 9.33 -12.40 -18.58
CA ASP A 336 9.06 -12.91 -19.92
C ASP A 336 8.23 -14.20 -19.89
N ASP A 337 8.43 -15.06 -18.88
CA ASP A 337 7.62 -16.26 -18.64
C ASP A 337 6.17 -15.91 -18.21
N TRP A 338 5.98 -14.84 -17.42
CA TRP A 338 4.64 -14.37 -17.02
C TRP A 338 3.84 -13.74 -18.19
N GLN A 339 4.53 -13.12 -19.15
CA GLN A 339 3.90 -12.57 -20.37
C GLN A 339 3.50 -13.65 -21.39
N ALA A 340 4.14 -14.82 -21.35
CA ALA A 340 3.78 -15.95 -22.20
C ALA A 340 2.48 -16.61 -21.74
N ASP A 341 2.28 -16.76 -20.42
CA ASP A 341 1.08 -17.38 -19.85
C ASP A 341 -0.17 -16.49 -19.94
N THR A 342 -0.01 -15.16 -19.95
CA THR A 342 -1.14 -14.21 -20.05
C THR A 342 -1.62 -13.94 -21.48
N LYS A 343 -0.95 -14.49 -22.50
CA LYS A 343 -1.36 -14.42 -23.92
C LYS A 343 -2.01 -15.71 -24.44
N ALA A 344 -2.12 -16.74 -23.61
CA ALA A 344 -2.64 -18.06 -23.98
C ALA A 344 -4.04 -18.38 -23.42
N GLU A 345 -4.72 -17.42 -22.77
CA GLU A 345 -6.13 -17.51 -22.31
C GLU A 345 -6.93 -16.27 -22.71
#